data_AF-A0A2N5K0B4-F1
#
_entry.id   AF-A0A2N5K0B4-F1
#
_cell.length_a   1.000
_cell.length_b   1.000
_cell.length_c   1.000
_cell.angle_alpha   90.00
_cell.angle_beta   90.00
_cell.angle_gamma   90.00
#
_symmetry.space_group_name_H-M   'P 1'
#
loop_
_entity.id
_entity.type
_entity.pdbx_description
1 polymer ?
#
loop_
_entity_poly.entity_id
_entity_poly.type
_entity_poly.pdbx_seq_one_letter_code
_entity_poly.pdbx_strand_id
1 'polypeptide(L)'
;MADHDLEITEEIGYTPAPTAGAALEEVAAAEAVHSLEQLIQRGKERGKVTNEEILQLVAQPEESVDQLGDIYEKLTNAGITIVDELVDDFILDVDLDPIVEINNFIDQSDPGVGDGVRMYLYEIGRVSLLTGEQEARLARQIEQGEKAEQRLKRIEARSPEALDLRRAIDVARDARASLTNANLRLVVSVAKKYMNRGLSLMDLVQEGNMGLLRAVEKFDYRKGYKFSTYATWWIRQAITRAIADQARTIRIPVHMVETINRLMKISRHLVQELDRDPTMMELAMECRIPSILTDQQRLQYQLYPAQLEPDCVGAYDPYMVNAVKKAGERVRMVLAAEDTESPVYQRIKETQAYLQRWLRYQPKPEEIALECHLPEILSEQIRIRLQTNPAILNPQSHLYDSSMRQLLERAANKVRDIQKAAQEPVSLATPVGQEEDSSLGDFIEDSKAEAPSDAATNQMRKEAVEQVLDQLNERERLVIKLRYGLHLTDKEREMLQALPSQEKYKFQIEGGRHNTLEDVGKIFDVTRERIRQIEVKALRKLRHPKLGKKLRDYLE
;
A
#
# COMPACT_ATOMS: atom_id res chain seq x y z
N MET A 1 -3.91 22.19 84.43
CA MET A 1 -4.77 23.31 84.01
C MET A 1 -4.74 23.28 82.49
N ALA A 2 -5.71 22.66 81.81
CA ALA A 2 -7.16 22.89 81.85
C ALA A 2 -7.57 24.03 80.91
N ASP A 3 -8.61 23.89 80.08
CA ASP A 3 -9.43 22.70 79.71
C ASP A 3 -10.08 22.97 78.33
N HIS A 4 -10.61 21.92 77.69
CA HIS A 4 -11.78 21.87 76.76
C HIS A 4 -12.07 22.98 75.71
N ASP A 5 -12.73 22.74 74.57
CA ASP A 5 -12.94 21.60 73.65
C ASP A 5 -14.05 22.04 72.65
N LEU A 6 -14.50 21.11 71.78
CA LEU A 6 -15.60 21.15 70.79
C LEU A 6 -15.13 21.47 69.35
N GLU A 7 -15.08 20.51 68.41
CA GLU A 7 -16.19 19.74 67.77
C GLU A 7 -17.01 20.60 66.78
N ILE A 8 -17.45 20.17 65.59
CA ILE A 8 -17.60 18.85 64.90
C ILE A 8 -17.74 19.16 63.36
N THR A 9 -17.44 18.35 62.32
CA THR A 9 -16.96 16.96 62.08
C THR A 9 -16.10 16.90 60.78
N GLU A 10 -15.43 15.76 60.56
CA GLU A 10 -15.09 15.08 59.29
C GLU A 10 -15.35 15.74 57.90
N GLU A 11 -14.34 15.70 57.02
CA GLU A 11 -14.54 15.50 55.57
C GLU A 11 -13.54 14.43 55.07
N ILE A 12 -13.96 13.61 54.10
CA ILE A 12 -13.35 12.29 53.83
C ILE A 12 -12.25 12.38 52.77
N GLY A 13 -11.11 11.72 53.03
CA GLY A 13 -9.98 11.69 52.10
C GLY A 13 -10.30 10.97 50.79
N TYR A 14 -10.13 11.65 49.66
CA TYR A 14 -10.15 11.04 48.34
C TYR A 14 -8.72 10.92 47.80
N THR A 15 -8.18 9.70 47.78
CA THR A 15 -6.96 9.41 47.04
C THR A 15 -7.24 9.55 45.54
N PRO A 16 -6.44 10.33 44.77
CA PRO A 16 -6.60 10.36 43.33
C PRO A 16 -6.36 8.95 42.78
N ALA A 17 -7.35 8.40 42.08
CA ALA A 17 -7.19 7.14 41.38
C ALA A 17 -6.04 7.24 40.36
N PRO A 18 -5.27 6.15 40.12
CA PRO A 18 -4.19 6.17 39.14
C PRO A 18 -4.75 6.52 37.76
N THR A 19 -4.39 7.70 37.26
CA THR A 19 -4.84 8.17 35.95
C THR A 19 -4.17 7.36 34.84
N ALA A 20 -4.91 7.09 33.77
CA ALA A 20 -4.46 6.24 32.65
C ALA A 20 -3.28 6.80 31.84
N GLY A 21 -2.65 7.90 32.27
CA GLY A 21 -1.43 8.44 31.69
C GLY A 21 -0.25 7.48 31.79
N ALA A 22 -0.11 6.72 32.89
CA ALA A 22 1.01 5.79 33.07
C ALA A 22 1.04 4.67 32.01
N ALA A 23 -0.12 4.14 31.61
CA ALA A 23 -0.22 3.16 30.53
C ALA A 23 0.00 3.80 29.14
N LEU A 24 -0.32 5.09 28.99
CA LEU A 24 -0.07 5.82 27.75
C LEU A 24 1.40 6.23 27.59
N GLU A 25 2.17 6.43 28.67
CA GLU A 25 3.61 6.68 28.58
C GLU A 25 4.37 5.45 28.04
N GLU A 26 4.01 4.22 28.42
CA GLU A 26 4.63 2.98 27.89
C GLU A 26 4.45 2.79 26.37
N VAL A 27 3.39 3.38 25.79
CA VAL A 27 3.08 3.36 24.35
C VAL A 27 3.64 4.61 23.65
N ALA A 28 3.47 5.79 24.24
CA ALA A 28 3.92 7.07 23.70
C ALA A 28 5.45 7.15 23.58
N ALA A 29 6.19 6.43 24.44
CA ALA A 29 7.65 6.29 24.39
C ALA A 29 8.21 5.74 23.06
N ALA A 30 7.37 5.43 22.06
CA ALA A 30 7.75 5.23 20.66
C ALA A 30 8.31 6.49 19.95
N GLU A 31 9.26 7.17 20.60
CA GLU A 31 10.37 7.80 19.91
C GLU A 31 11.02 6.75 18.99
N ALA A 32 11.43 7.16 17.79
CA ALA A 32 12.33 6.34 16.99
C ALA A 32 13.64 6.18 17.79
N VAL A 33 14.10 4.95 17.96
CA VAL A 33 15.26 4.63 18.79
C VAL A 33 16.52 5.06 18.05
N HIS A 34 17.01 6.27 18.37
CA HIS A 34 18.20 6.86 17.73
C HIS A 34 19.51 6.42 18.40
N SER A 35 19.44 5.77 19.56
CA SER A 35 20.62 5.29 20.30
C SER A 35 20.44 3.87 20.83
N LEU A 36 21.54 3.12 20.88
CA LEU A 36 21.59 1.78 21.45
C LEU A 36 21.29 1.75 22.96
N GLU A 37 21.55 2.86 23.67
CA GLU A 37 21.26 2.97 25.10
C GLU A 37 19.75 3.06 25.36
N GLN A 38 18.98 3.81 24.55
CA GLN A 38 17.52 3.80 24.57
C GLN A 38 16.96 2.39 24.26
N LEU A 39 17.55 1.66 23.31
CA LEU A 39 17.14 0.28 22.98
C LEU A 39 17.31 -0.67 24.18
N ILE A 40 18.47 -0.61 24.83
CA ILE A 40 18.80 -1.47 25.98
C ILE A 40 17.94 -1.10 27.20
N GLN A 41 17.64 0.18 27.41
CA GLN A 41 16.79 0.63 28.51
C GLN A 41 15.35 0.12 28.33
N ARG A 42 14.73 0.37 27.17
CA ARG A 42 13.37 -0.09 26.86
C ARG A 42 13.26 -1.61 26.83
N GLY A 43 14.33 -2.29 26.39
CA GLY A 43 14.42 -3.75 26.42
C GLY A 43 14.55 -4.36 27.81
N LYS A 44 15.14 -3.65 28.78
CA LYS A 44 15.14 -4.05 30.19
C LYS A 44 13.77 -3.82 30.84
N GLU A 45 13.09 -2.74 30.48
CA GLU A 45 11.74 -2.42 30.98
C GLU A 45 10.70 -3.43 30.47
N ARG A 46 10.73 -3.77 29.17
CA ARG A 46 9.78 -4.71 28.55
C ARG A 46 10.21 -6.18 28.61
N GLY A 47 11.47 -6.47 28.99
CA GLY A 47 12.11 -7.79 28.85
C GLY A 47 12.29 -8.29 27.40
N LYS A 48 11.75 -7.57 26.43
CA LYS A 48 11.66 -7.90 25.00
C LYS A 48 12.10 -6.70 24.14
N VAL A 49 12.83 -6.93 23.06
CA VAL A 49 13.15 -5.95 22.00
C VAL A 49 12.78 -6.52 20.64
N THR A 50 12.31 -5.68 19.73
CA THR A 50 11.83 -6.12 18.41
C THR A 50 12.92 -6.04 17.33
N ASN A 51 12.87 -6.92 16.33
CA ASN A 51 13.76 -6.79 15.17
C ASN A 51 13.52 -5.49 14.38
N GLU A 52 12.30 -4.91 14.36
CA GLU A 52 12.06 -3.61 13.73
C GLU A 52 12.77 -2.47 14.46
N GLU A 53 12.84 -2.46 15.79
CA GLU A 53 13.60 -1.46 16.56
C GLU A 53 15.13 -1.60 16.33
N ILE A 54 15.64 -2.83 16.20
CA ILE A 54 17.06 -3.09 15.87
C ILE A 54 17.40 -2.60 14.45
N LEU A 55 16.52 -2.86 13.48
CA LEU A 55 16.75 -2.45 12.08
C LEU A 55 16.60 -0.94 11.85
N GLN A 56 15.80 -0.24 12.67
CA GLN A 56 15.70 1.22 12.64
C GLN A 56 16.99 1.93 13.06
N LEU A 57 17.81 1.32 13.92
CA LEU A 57 19.11 1.86 14.34
C LEU A 57 20.20 1.79 13.28
N VAL A 58 20.15 0.81 12.37
CA VAL A 58 21.22 0.53 11.42
C VAL A 58 20.78 0.82 9.99
N ALA A 59 21.06 2.05 9.54
CA ALA A 59 20.97 2.39 8.13
C ALA A 59 21.89 1.46 7.30
N GLN A 60 21.32 0.79 6.30
CA GLN A 60 22.00 -0.18 5.42
C GLN A 60 22.64 -1.36 6.19
N PRO A 61 21.83 -2.27 6.74
CA PRO A 61 22.31 -3.42 7.53
C PRO A 61 23.15 -4.43 6.72
N GLU A 62 23.08 -4.40 5.38
CA GLU A 62 23.91 -5.26 4.51
C GLU A 62 25.40 -4.84 4.48
N GLU A 63 25.71 -3.58 4.83
CA GLU A 63 27.06 -3.01 4.90
C GLU A 63 27.57 -2.90 6.35
N SER A 64 26.76 -2.36 7.26
CA SER A 64 27.12 -2.14 8.68
C SER A 64 26.98 -3.38 9.57
N VAL A 65 27.41 -4.53 9.07
CA VAL A 65 27.27 -5.86 9.69
C VAL A 65 27.93 -5.94 11.07
N ASP A 66 29.03 -5.21 11.28
CA ASP A 66 29.72 -5.15 12.57
C ASP A 66 28.84 -4.53 13.66
N GLN A 67 28.14 -3.43 13.34
CA GLN A 67 27.29 -2.71 14.30
C GLN A 67 26.11 -3.56 14.75
N LEU A 68 25.50 -4.34 13.84
CA LEU A 68 24.47 -5.32 14.19
C LEU A 68 25.00 -6.35 15.20
N GLY A 69 26.20 -6.89 14.97
CA GLY A 69 26.82 -7.85 15.90
C GLY A 69 26.93 -7.31 17.32
N ASP A 70 27.43 -6.08 17.46
CA ASP A 70 27.57 -5.39 18.75
C ASP A 70 26.21 -5.07 19.41
N ILE A 71 25.17 -4.78 18.63
CA ILE A 71 23.81 -4.56 19.13
C ILE A 71 23.20 -5.88 19.64
N TYR A 72 23.28 -6.95 18.84
CA TYR A 72 22.82 -8.28 19.23
C TYR A 72 23.56 -8.81 20.48
N GLU A 73 24.87 -8.56 20.59
CA GLU A 73 25.65 -8.87 21.79
C GLU A 73 25.10 -8.13 23.02
N LYS A 74 25.00 -6.79 22.96
CA LYS A 74 24.62 -5.97 24.12
C LYS A 74 23.20 -6.23 24.60
N LEU A 75 22.27 -6.59 23.70
CA LEU A 75 20.94 -7.07 24.06
C LEU A 75 21.00 -8.44 24.77
N THR A 76 21.76 -9.39 24.22
CA THR A 76 21.89 -10.75 24.78
C THR A 76 22.57 -10.73 26.15
N ASN A 77 23.67 -9.96 26.30
CA ASN A 77 24.38 -9.76 27.56
C ASN A 77 23.54 -8.99 28.60
N ALA A 78 22.54 -8.22 28.16
CA ALA A 78 21.56 -7.57 29.05
C ALA A 78 20.36 -8.49 29.42
N GLY A 79 20.32 -9.73 28.90
CA GLY A 79 19.23 -10.68 29.17
C GLY A 79 17.92 -10.40 28.42
N ILE A 80 17.96 -9.58 27.36
CA ILE A 80 16.78 -9.10 26.66
C ILE A 80 16.38 -10.09 25.56
N THR A 81 15.11 -10.51 25.55
CA THR A 81 14.61 -11.46 24.55
C THR A 81 14.31 -10.76 23.23
N ILE A 82 14.89 -11.21 22.13
CA ILE A 82 14.68 -10.58 20.81
C ILE A 82 13.50 -11.24 20.10
N VAL A 83 12.41 -10.49 19.96
CA VAL A 83 11.13 -10.94 19.42
C VAL A 83 10.92 -10.41 18.00
N ASP A 84 10.19 -11.15 17.18
CA ASP A 84 9.90 -10.80 15.80
C ASP A 84 8.41 -10.44 15.69
N GLU A 85 8.06 -9.15 15.60
CA GLU A 85 6.64 -8.71 15.59
C GLU A 85 5.84 -9.20 14.38
N LEU A 86 6.54 -9.73 13.36
CA LEU A 86 5.95 -10.43 12.21
C LEU A 86 5.52 -11.86 12.55
N VAL A 87 5.64 -12.29 13.81
CA VAL A 87 5.20 -13.58 14.34
C VAL A 87 4.22 -13.30 15.50
N ASP A 88 2.92 -13.55 15.28
CA ASP A 88 1.95 -13.56 16.37
C ASP A 88 2.37 -14.64 17.43
N ASP A 89 2.04 -14.43 18.71
CA ASP A 89 2.70 -14.95 19.94
C ASP A 89 2.80 -16.49 20.16
N PHE A 90 2.74 -17.33 19.12
CA PHE A 90 3.03 -18.76 19.17
C PHE A 90 4.53 -19.07 19.35
N ILE A 91 5.08 -18.72 20.52
CA ILE A 91 6.26 -19.37 21.08
C ILE A 91 5.82 -20.71 21.64
N LEU A 92 5.95 -21.77 20.84
CA LEU A 92 6.04 -23.13 21.35
C LEU A 92 7.49 -23.39 21.79
N ASP A 93 7.73 -23.31 23.10
CA ASP A 93 8.98 -23.78 23.72
C ASP A 93 9.06 -25.31 23.57
N VAL A 94 9.90 -25.78 22.64
CA VAL A 94 10.11 -27.20 22.37
C VAL A 94 11.59 -27.46 22.04
N ASP A 95 12.35 -27.96 23.03
CA ASP A 95 13.69 -28.54 22.85
C ASP A 95 13.60 -29.94 22.19
N LEU A 96 13.14 -30.02 20.94
CA LEU A 96 13.20 -31.24 20.13
C LEU A 96 13.68 -30.97 18.69
N ASP A 97 14.30 -31.98 18.09
CA ASP A 97 14.84 -31.93 16.72
C ASP A 97 13.74 -31.58 15.69
N PRO A 98 13.89 -30.50 14.90
CA PRO A 98 12.84 -30.02 13.99
C PRO A 98 12.47 -31.02 12.88
N ILE A 99 13.33 -32.01 12.61
CA ILE A 99 13.07 -33.08 11.63
C ILE A 99 11.93 -33.99 12.11
N VAL A 100 11.81 -34.25 13.43
CA VAL A 100 10.82 -35.18 13.98
C VAL A 100 9.40 -34.64 13.83
N GLU A 101 9.19 -33.35 14.13
CA GLU A 101 7.89 -32.71 13.94
C GLU A 101 7.48 -32.66 12.47
N ILE A 102 8.42 -32.41 11.55
CA ILE A 102 8.08 -32.24 10.14
C ILE A 102 7.68 -33.58 9.50
N ASN A 103 8.35 -34.69 9.84
CA ASN A 103 7.90 -36.02 9.38
C ASN A 103 6.46 -36.30 9.84
N ASN A 104 6.16 -36.07 11.12
CA ASN A 104 4.81 -36.25 11.67
C ASN A 104 3.75 -35.34 11.02
N PHE A 105 4.15 -34.20 10.46
CA PHE A 105 3.27 -33.25 9.76
C PHE A 105 3.07 -33.60 8.28
N ILE A 106 4.11 -34.06 7.57
CA ILE A 106 3.97 -34.51 6.18
C ILE A 106 3.18 -35.83 6.11
N ASP A 107 3.20 -36.65 7.16
CA ASP A 107 2.34 -37.85 7.28
C ASP A 107 0.83 -37.52 7.45
N GLN A 108 0.47 -36.24 7.65
CA GLN A 108 -0.92 -35.75 7.70
C GLN A 108 -1.34 -34.96 6.43
N SER A 109 -0.46 -34.80 5.44
CA SER A 109 -0.73 -34.03 4.22
C SER A 109 -0.65 -34.87 2.93
N ASP A 110 -1.29 -34.36 1.88
CA ASP A 110 -1.72 -35.13 0.71
C ASP A 110 -0.57 -35.90 -0.01
N PRO A 111 -0.71 -37.22 -0.28
CA PRO A 111 0.41 -38.05 -0.75
C PRO A 111 1.09 -37.61 -2.05
N GLY A 112 0.42 -36.80 -2.89
CA GLY A 112 0.96 -36.34 -4.16
C GLY A 112 2.06 -35.27 -4.09
N VAL A 113 2.20 -34.56 -2.96
CA VAL A 113 3.09 -33.37 -2.86
C VAL A 113 4.32 -33.63 -1.97
N GLY A 114 4.26 -34.62 -1.06
CA GLY A 114 5.24 -34.78 0.02
C GLY A 114 6.64 -35.27 -0.36
N ASP A 115 6.84 -35.88 -1.54
CA ASP A 115 8.06 -36.65 -1.84
C ASP A 115 9.34 -35.78 -1.91
N GLY A 116 9.29 -34.65 -2.64
CA GLY A 116 10.45 -33.76 -2.78
C GLY A 116 10.90 -33.13 -1.46
N VAL A 117 9.95 -32.80 -0.57
CA VAL A 117 10.25 -32.25 0.77
C VAL A 117 10.77 -33.34 1.71
N ARG A 118 10.15 -34.54 1.71
CA ARG A 118 10.66 -35.71 2.46
C ARG A 118 12.09 -36.07 2.05
N MET A 119 12.39 -36.10 0.75
CA MET A 119 13.72 -36.40 0.23
C MET A 119 14.77 -35.39 0.73
N TYR A 120 14.49 -34.09 0.61
CA TYR A 120 15.39 -33.04 1.09
C TYR A 120 15.64 -33.13 2.61
N LEU A 121 14.59 -33.34 3.40
CA LEU A 121 14.68 -33.49 4.86
C LEU A 121 15.48 -34.75 5.26
N TYR A 122 15.31 -35.84 4.52
CA TYR A 122 16.10 -37.06 4.71
C TYR A 122 17.59 -36.81 4.44
N GLU A 123 17.94 -36.14 3.34
CA GLU A 123 19.34 -35.84 2.98
C GLU A 123 20.05 -34.95 4.02
N ILE A 124 19.43 -33.83 4.43
CA ILE A 124 20.01 -32.96 5.48
C ILE A 124 20.01 -33.63 6.87
N GLY A 125 19.16 -34.64 7.06
CA GLY A 125 19.14 -35.52 8.23
C GLY A 125 20.36 -36.43 8.36
N ARG A 126 21.12 -36.66 7.27
CA ARG A 126 22.33 -37.51 7.28
C ARG A 126 23.60 -36.76 7.70
N VAL A 127 23.60 -35.43 7.58
CA VAL A 127 24.74 -34.57 7.95
C VAL A 127 24.74 -34.33 9.46
N SER A 128 25.88 -34.54 10.13
CA SER A 128 26.05 -34.31 11.57
C SER A 128 26.11 -32.81 11.90
N LEU A 129 25.61 -32.45 13.09
CA LEU A 129 25.76 -31.10 13.65
C LEU A 129 27.23 -30.83 14.01
N LEU A 130 27.67 -29.57 13.85
CA LEU A 130 29.02 -29.11 14.19
C LEU A 130 29.10 -28.61 15.64
N THR A 131 30.30 -28.63 16.22
CA THR A 131 30.61 -27.88 17.45
C THR A 131 31.20 -26.51 17.12
N GLY A 132 31.12 -25.54 18.03
CA GLY A 132 31.67 -24.19 17.80
C GLY A 132 33.17 -24.15 17.50
N GLU A 133 33.95 -25.12 17.99
CA GLU A 133 35.36 -25.29 17.62
C GLU A 133 35.53 -25.73 16.15
N GLN A 134 34.61 -26.57 15.65
CA GLN A 134 34.58 -27.02 14.27
C GLN A 134 34.09 -25.91 13.34
N GLU A 135 33.09 -25.13 13.74
CA GLU A 135 32.65 -23.90 13.04
C GLU A 135 33.83 -22.94 12.86
N ALA A 136 34.54 -22.61 13.95
CA ALA A 136 35.71 -21.72 13.92
C ALA A 136 36.89 -22.28 13.12
N ARG A 137 37.05 -23.62 13.06
CA ARG A 137 38.05 -24.28 12.22
C ARG A 137 37.71 -24.16 10.74
N LEU A 138 36.46 -24.43 10.36
CA LEU A 138 35.98 -24.34 8.97
C LEU A 138 36.03 -22.89 8.47
N ALA A 139 35.56 -21.93 9.26
CA ALA A 139 35.64 -20.50 8.95
C ALA A 139 37.09 -20.02 8.68
N ARG A 140 38.05 -20.51 9.47
CA ARG A 140 39.48 -20.22 9.25
C ARG A 140 40.02 -20.81 7.94
N GLN A 141 39.53 -21.98 7.52
CA GLN A 141 39.91 -22.57 6.22
C GLN A 141 39.32 -21.77 5.05
N ILE A 142 38.10 -21.26 5.19
CA ILE A 142 37.45 -20.36 4.21
C ILE A 142 38.27 -19.07 4.06
N GLU A 143 38.59 -18.38 5.16
CA GLU A 143 39.41 -17.14 5.13
C GLU A 143 40.80 -17.36 4.51
N GLN A 144 41.39 -18.54 4.70
CA GLN A 144 42.67 -18.91 4.07
C GLN A 144 42.52 -19.13 2.56
N GLY A 145 41.41 -19.72 2.10
CA GLY A 145 41.10 -19.88 0.68
C GLY A 145 40.90 -18.57 -0.05
N GLU A 146 40.17 -17.62 0.53
CA GLU A 146 39.97 -16.29 -0.05
C GLU A 146 41.29 -15.53 -0.22
N LYS A 147 42.14 -15.57 0.82
CA LYS A 147 43.49 -15.01 0.75
C LYS A 147 44.33 -15.72 -0.32
N ALA A 148 44.19 -17.03 -0.46
CA ALA A 148 44.86 -17.79 -1.52
C ALA A 148 44.36 -17.41 -2.93
N GLU A 149 43.07 -17.14 -3.10
CA GLU A 149 42.49 -16.69 -4.38
C GLU A 149 42.94 -15.26 -4.73
N GLN A 150 42.93 -14.33 -3.77
CA GLN A 150 43.45 -12.98 -3.94
C GLN A 150 44.95 -12.97 -4.26
N ARG A 151 45.71 -13.91 -3.69
CA ARG A 151 47.14 -14.12 -3.99
C ARG A 151 47.33 -14.71 -5.39
N LEU A 152 46.54 -15.72 -5.77
CA LEU A 152 46.59 -16.37 -7.08
C LEU A 152 46.28 -15.39 -8.23
N LYS A 153 45.35 -14.45 -8.02
CA LYS A 153 45.05 -13.34 -8.96
C LYS A 153 46.23 -12.39 -9.22
N ARG A 154 47.31 -12.46 -8.45
CA ARG A 154 48.53 -11.61 -8.58
C ARG A 154 49.77 -12.39 -9.05
N ILE A 155 49.67 -13.69 -9.33
CA ILE A 155 50.80 -14.58 -9.61
C ILE A 155 50.58 -15.32 -10.93
N GLU A 156 51.65 -15.57 -11.68
CA GLU A 156 51.56 -16.35 -12.92
C GLU A 156 51.08 -17.79 -12.66
N ALA A 157 50.09 -18.23 -13.44
CA ALA A 157 49.35 -19.48 -13.23
C ALA A 157 50.15 -20.80 -13.40
N ARG A 158 51.47 -20.72 -13.60
CA ARG A 158 52.42 -21.84 -13.75
C ARG A 158 53.50 -21.90 -12.66
N SER A 159 53.52 -21.00 -11.69
CA SER A 159 54.47 -21.10 -10.56
C SER A 159 54.12 -22.30 -9.65
N PRO A 160 55.09 -22.86 -8.89
CA PRO A 160 54.77 -23.89 -7.89
C PRO A 160 53.87 -23.35 -6.77
N GLU A 161 54.03 -22.07 -6.39
CA GLU A 161 53.14 -21.38 -5.43
C GLU A 161 51.67 -21.43 -5.92
N ALA A 162 51.43 -21.29 -7.22
CA ALA A 162 50.09 -21.37 -7.81
C ALA A 162 49.44 -22.78 -7.72
N LEU A 163 50.21 -23.86 -7.49
CA LEU A 163 49.66 -25.19 -7.23
C LEU A 163 49.11 -25.29 -5.80
N ASP A 164 49.88 -24.81 -4.82
CA ASP A 164 49.50 -24.87 -3.41
C ASP A 164 48.39 -23.86 -3.07
N LEU A 165 48.36 -22.71 -3.75
CA LEU A 165 47.22 -21.79 -3.70
C LEU A 165 45.92 -22.43 -4.23
N ARG A 166 45.97 -23.24 -5.29
CA ARG A 166 44.79 -23.99 -5.77
C ARG A 166 44.33 -25.03 -4.74
N ARG A 167 45.25 -25.80 -4.16
CA ARG A 167 44.95 -26.75 -3.08
C ARG A 167 44.25 -26.07 -1.90
N ALA A 168 44.70 -24.86 -1.50
CA ALA A 168 44.05 -24.08 -0.45
C ALA A 168 42.64 -23.62 -0.83
N ILE A 169 42.41 -23.21 -2.08
CA ILE A 169 41.08 -22.84 -2.60
C ILE A 169 40.13 -24.05 -2.63
N ASP A 170 40.60 -25.23 -3.04
CA ASP A 170 39.79 -26.44 -3.05
C ASP A 170 39.42 -26.89 -1.63
N VAL A 171 40.38 -26.89 -0.69
CA VAL A 171 40.12 -27.15 0.75
C VAL A 171 39.13 -26.13 1.34
N ALA A 172 39.20 -24.87 0.93
CA ALA A 172 38.24 -23.85 1.35
C ALA A 172 36.84 -24.04 0.75
N ARG A 173 36.74 -24.52 -0.50
CA ARG A 173 35.46 -24.90 -1.12
C ARG A 173 34.80 -26.04 -0.35
N ASP A 174 35.56 -27.07 0.00
CA ASP A 174 35.09 -28.21 0.78
C ASP A 174 34.71 -27.81 2.21
N ALA A 175 35.48 -26.94 2.85
CA ALA A 175 35.14 -26.36 4.16
C ALA A 175 33.85 -25.52 4.09
N ARG A 176 33.65 -24.74 3.03
CA ARG A 176 32.43 -23.95 2.80
C ARG A 176 31.21 -24.86 2.62
N ALA A 177 31.32 -25.88 1.77
CA ALA A 177 30.26 -26.87 1.59
C ALA A 177 29.93 -27.61 2.90
N SER A 178 30.93 -27.99 3.69
CA SER A 178 30.74 -28.65 5.00
C SER A 178 29.99 -27.76 5.99
N LEU A 179 30.38 -26.48 6.09
CA LEU A 179 29.75 -25.52 7.01
C LEU A 179 28.31 -25.19 6.60
N THR A 180 28.02 -25.06 5.30
CA THR A 180 26.65 -24.90 4.79
C THR A 180 25.81 -26.16 5.09
N ASN A 181 26.29 -27.34 4.71
CA ASN A 181 25.51 -28.59 4.78
C ASN A 181 25.08 -28.95 6.21
N ALA A 182 25.93 -28.71 7.20
CA ALA A 182 25.59 -28.93 8.61
C ALA A 182 24.50 -27.97 9.14
N ASN A 183 24.33 -26.81 8.49
CA ASN A 183 23.40 -25.76 8.90
C ASN A 183 22.10 -25.70 8.09
N LEU A 184 21.90 -26.56 7.09
CA LEU A 184 20.65 -26.62 6.32
C LEU A 184 19.41 -26.87 7.20
N ARG A 185 19.57 -27.56 8.35
CA ARG A 185 18.51 -27.77 9.35
C ARG A 185 18.05 -26.46 10.01
N LEU A 186 18.94 -25.49 10.19
CA LEU A 186 18.63 -24.17 10.75
C LEU A 186 17.78 -23.35 9.77
N VAL A 187 18.02 -23.49 8.47
CA VAL A 187 17.18 -22.86 7.44
C VAL A 187 15.74 -23.36 7.54
N VAL A 188 15.55 -24.68 7.67
CA VAL A 188 14.22 -25.29 7.79
C VAL A 188 13.49 -24.84 9.06
N SER A 189 14.17 -24.77 10.22
CA SER A 189 13.53 -24.33 11.47
C SER A 189 13.18 -22.85 11.51
N VAL A 190 13.90 -22.00 10.76
CA VAL A 190 13.51 -20.59 10.52
C VAL A 190 12.36 -20.50 9.51
N ALA A 191 12.45 -21.20 8.37
CA ALA A 191 11.43 -21.18 7.31
C ALA A 191 10.05 -21.67 7.78
N LYS A 192 10.00 -22.65 8.71
CA LYS A 192 8.76 -23.14 9.33
C LYS A 192 7.90 -22.01 9.93
N LYS A 193 8.50 -20.89 10.38
CA LYS A 193 7.78 -19.74 10.97
C LYS A 193 7.09 -18.82 9.95
N TYR A 194 7.41 -18.97 8.67
CA TYR A 194 6.90 -18.14 7.58
C TYR A 194 6.05 -18.91 6.56
N MET A 195 5.66 -20.15 6.87
CA MET A 195 4.67 -20.93 6.10
C MET A 195 3.32 -20.20 6.02
N ASN A 196 2.51 -20.56 5.02
CA ASN A 196 1.18 -19.98 4.74
C ASN A 196 1.18 -18.48 4.38
N ARG A 197 2.35 -17.88 4.07
CA ARG A 197 2.49 -16.48 3.62
C ARG A 197 2.63 -16.34 2.10
N GLY A 198 1.94 -17.20 1.33
CA GLY A 198 1.90 -17.16 -0.15
C GLY A 198 3.02 -17.90 -0.90
N LEU A 199 4.06 -18.40 -0.23
CA LEU A 199 5.13 -19.22 -0.82
C LEU A 199 5.14 -20.65 -0.25
N SER A 200 5.65 -21.62 -1.03
CA SER A 200 5.85 -23.00 -0.56
C SER A 200 6.97 -23.08 0.47
N LEU A 201 6.89 -24.06 1.38
CA LEU A 201 7.98 -24.37 2.31
C LEU A 201 9.30 -24.64 1.58
N MET A 202 9.26 -25.26 0.39
CA MET A 202 10.47 -25.52 -0.39
C MET A 202 11.10 -24.23 -0.91
N ASP A 203 10.30 -23.27 -1.39
CA ASP A 203 10.77 -21.98 -1.91
C ASP A 203 11.37 -21.13 -0.77
N LEU A 204 10.66 -21.07 0.37
CA LEU A 204 11.13 -20.44 1.62
C LEU A 204 12.46 -21.05 2.09
N VAL A 205 12.64 -22.36 1.95
CA VAL A 205 13.91 -23.05 2.27
C VAL A 205 15.01 -22.73 1.26
N GLN A 206 14.73 -22.62 -0.04
CA GLN A 206 15.78 -22.25 -1.01
C GLN A 206 16.24 -20.80 -0.85
N GLU A 207 15.33 -19.86 -0.61
CA GLU A 207 15.68 -18.46 -0.32
C GLU A 207 16.40 -18.33 1.03
N GLY A 208 15.98 -19.11 2.03
CA GLY A 208 16.72 -19.25 3.29
C GLY A 208 18.12 -19.86 3.11
N ASN A 209 18.30 -20.82 2.19
CA ASN A 209 19.61 -21.39 1.84
C ASN A 209 20.52 -20.32 1.18
N MET A 210 19.97 -19.44 0.35
CA MET A 210 20.69 -18.29 -0.21
C MET A 210 21.10 -17.28 0.87
N GLY A 211 20.27 -17.09 1.90
CA GLY A 211 20.62 -16.35 3.12
C GLY A 211 21.76 -17.02 3.90
N LEU A 212 21.69 -18.34 4.13
CA LEU A 212 22.73 -19.12 4.80
C LEU A 212 24.07 -19.03 4.06
N LEU A 213 24.10 -19.11 2.72
CA LEU A 213 25.33 -18.98 1.94
C LEU A 213 26.01 -17.62 2.16
N ARG A 214 25.25 -16.52 2.19
CA ARG A 214 25.78 -15.18 2.53
C ARG A 214 26.31 -15.11 3.97
N ALA A 215 25.68 -15.80 4.91
CA ALA A 215 26.18 -15.89 6.28
C ALA A 215 27.51 -16.66 6.35
N VAL A 216 27.65 -17.78 5.64
CA VAL A 216 28.91 -18.55 5.56
C VAL A 216 30.04 -17.72 4.96
N GLU A 217 29.77 -16.88 3.97
CA GLU A 217 30.76 -15.99 3.34
C GLU A 217 31.16 -14.80 4.21
N LYS A 218 30.28 -14.29 5.09
CA LYS A 218 30.56 -13.10 5.94
C LYS A 218 30.86 -13.38 7.43
N PHE A 219 30.97 -14.65 7.84
CA PHE A 219 31.13 -15.01 9.26
C PHE A 219 32.55 -14.82 9.80
N ASP A 220 32.72 -13.92 10.79
CA ASP A 220 33.97 -13.76 11.54
C ASP A 220 33.99 -14.58 12.84
N TYR A 221 34.75 -15.68 12.81
CA TYR A 221 34.95 -16.56 13.97
C TYR A 221 35.68 -15.90 15.15
N ARG A 222 36.33 -14.74 14.97
CA ARG A 222 37.13 -14.07 16.02
C ARG A 222 36.26 -13.40 17.08
N LYS A 223 35.00 -13.10 16.76
CA LYS A 223 34.04 -12.46 17.67
C LYS A 223 33.48 -13.43 18.73
N GLY A 224 33.76 -14.73 18.62
CA GLY A 224 33.38 -15.74 19.62
C GLY A 224 31.90 -16.16 19.62
N TYR A 225 31.05 -15.54 18.80
CA TYR A 225 29.65 -15.91 18.67
C TYR A 225 29.46 -17.25 17.93
N LYS A 226 28.42 -18.00 18.31
CA LYS A 226 27.98 -19.20 17.58
C LYS A 226 27.55 -18.82 16.16
N PHE A 227 27.87 -19.66 15.18
CA PHE A 227 27.47 -19.40 13.79
C PHE A 227 25.95 -19.28 13.63
N SER A 228 25.17 -20.09 14.37
CA SER A 228 23.70 -20.11 14.28
C SER A 228 23.03 -18.76 14.59
N THR A 229 23.52 -18.00 15.57
CA THR A 229 22.98 -16.67 15.90
C THR A 229 23.16 -15.70 14.72
N TYR A 230 24.33 -15.72 14.10
CA TYR A 230 24.66 -14.87 12.95
C TYR A 230 23.90 -15.31 11.67
N ALA A 231 23.85 -16.61 11.40
CA ALA A 231 23.17 -17.17 10.24
C ALA A 231 21.66 -16.93 10.28
N THR A 232 21.03 -17.02 11.46
CA THR A 232 19.58 -16.78 11.64
C THR A 232 19.16 -15.40 11.11
N TRP A 233 20.01 -14.37 11.25
CA TRP A 233 19.71 -13.03 10.73
C TRP A 233 19.66 -13.00 9.19
N TRP A 234 20.67 -13.53 8.51
CA TRP A 234 20.72 -13.59 7.04
C TRP A 234 19.64 -14.49 6.44
N ILE A 235 19.36 -15.63 7.08
CA ILE A 235 18.30 -16.56 6.69
C ILE A 235 16.93 -15.86 6.78
N ARG A 236 16.63 -15.19 7.90
CA ARG A 236 15.39 -14.40 8.07
C ARG A 236 15.30 -13.30 7.01
N GLN A 237 16.36 -12.52 6.83
CA GLN A 237 16.37 -11.40 5.88
C GLN A 237 16.13 -11.85 4.44
N ALA A 238 16.69 -12.98 4.02
CA ALA A 238 16.43 -13.55 2.70
C ALA A 238 14.97 -14.02 2.56
N ILE A 239 14.44 -14.75 3.55
CA ILE A 239 13.07 -15.26 3.55
C ILE A 239 12.03 -14.14 3.53
N THR A 240 12.13 -13.16 4.44
CA THR A 240 11.20 -12.02 4.50
C THR A 240 11.23 -11.20 3.22
N ARG A 241 12.42 -11.00 2.62
CA ARG A 241 12.58 -10.34 1.34
C ARG A 241 11.94 -11.13 0.20
N ALA A 242 12.16 -12.44 0.12
CA ALA A 242 11.56 -13.28 -0.91
C ALA A 242 10.03 -13.28 -0.84
N ILE A 243 9.44 -13.32 0.37
CA ILE A 243 7.99 -13.18 0.56
C ILE A 243 7.51 -11.84 -0.01
N ALA A 244 8.15 -10.73 0.35
CA ALA A 244 7.77 -9.40 -0.16
C ALA A 244 8.00 -9.25 -1.68
N ASP A 245 9.01 -9.92 -2.25
CA ASP A 245 9.36 -9.86 -3.66
C ASP A 245 8.52 -10.82 -4.56
N GLN A 246 8.04 -11.95 -4.04
CA GLN A 246 7.52 -13.07 -4.84
C GLN A 246 6.14 -13.62 -4.42
N ALA A 247 5.68 -13.44 -3.16
CA ALA A 247 4.48 -14.13 -2.66
C ALA A 247 3.14 -13.66 -3.24
N ARG A 248 3.14 -12.70 -4.17
CA ARG A 248 1.93 -12.09 -4.75
C ARG A 248 1.98 -12.10 -6.27
N THR A 249 0.88 -12.57 -6.88
CA THR A 249 0.65 -12.61 -8.33
C THR A 249 0.87 -11.24 -9.01
N ILE A 250 0.53 -10.16 -8.31
CA ILE A 250 0.88 -8.80 -8.68
C ILE A 250 1.98 -8.34 -7.73
N ARG A 251 3.21 -8.23 -8.25
CA ARG A 251 4.40 -7.84 -7.48
C ARG A 251 4.28 -6.42 -6.93
N ILE A 252 4.44 -6.28 -5.62
CA ILE A 252 4.43 -5.00 -4.89
C ILE A 252 5.87 -4.67 -4.45
N PRO A 253 6.34 -3.41 -4.51
CA PRO A 253 7.66 -3.04 -3.98
C PRO A 253 7.77 -3.28 -2.46
N VAL A 254 8.91 -3.77 -1.98
CA VAL A 254 9.11 -4.17 -0.57
C VAL A 254 8.68 -3.09 0.44
N HIS A 255 9.05 -1.82 0.23
CA HIS A 255 8.65 -0.70 1.11
C HIS A 255 7.13 -0.48 1.19
N MET A 256 6.37 -0.85 0.16
CA MET A 256 4.91 -0.84 0.19
C MET A 256 4.35 -2.05 0.95
N VAL A 257 5.01 -3.21 0.90
CA VAL A 257 4.65 -4.39 1.73
C VAL A 257 4.87 -4.09 3.21
N GLU A 258 6.01 -3.46 3.57
CA GLU A 258 6.28 -2.95 4.93
C GLU A 258 5.20 -1.94 5.39
N THR A 259 4.84 -0.99 4.51
CA THR A 259 3.77 0.00 4.76
C THR A 259 2.42 -0.69 5.00
N ILE A 260 2.06 -1.70 4.20
CA ILE A 260 0.83 -2.49 4.35
C ILE A 260 0.83 -3.24 5.68
N ASN A 261 1.92 -3.95 6.02
CA ASN A 261 2.03 -4.69 7.28
C ASN A 261 1.89 -3.78 8.51
N ARG A 262 2.54 -2.60 8.49
CA ARG A 262 2.41 -1.59 9.55
C ARG A 262 0.97 -1.07 9.68
N LEU A 263 0.29 -0.81 8.57
CA LEU A 263 -1.11 -0.38 8.54
C LEU A 263 -2.02 -1.47 9.11
N MET A 264 -1.83 -2.74 8.73
CA MET A 264 -2.58 -3.87 9.30
C MET A 264 -2.33 -4.04 10.80
N LYS A 265 -1.10 -3.86 11.30
CA LYS A 265 -0.78 -3.90 12.73
C LYS A 265 -1.52 -2.80 13.51
N ILE A 266 -1.47 -1.56 13.03
CA ILE A 266 -2.17 -0.42 13.65
C ILE A 266 -3.69 -0.59 13.57
N SER A 267 -4.21 -1.15 12.47
CA SER A 267 -5.64 -1.48 12.36
C SER A 267 -6.06 -2.55 13.37
N ARG A 268 -5.26 -3.59 13.62
CA ARG A 268 -5.54 -4.59 14.66
C ARG A 268 -5.56 -3.97 16.07
N HIS A 269 -4.64 -3.05 16.35
CA HIS A 269 -4.59 -2.32 17.63
C HIS A 269 -5.84 -1.43 17.84
N LEU A 270 -6.17 -0.60 16.85
CA LEU A 270 -7.32 0.30 16.94
C LEU A 270 -8.67 -0.46 17.02
N VAL A 271 -8.80 -1.65 16.41
CA VAL A 271 -9.98 -2.50 16.60
C VAL A 271 -10.13 -2.93 18.07
N GLN A 272 -9.02 -3.26 18.74
CA GLN A 272 -9.02 -3.66 20.16
C GLN A 272 -9.32 -2.47 21.10
N GLU A 273 -8.87 -1.26 20.75
CA GLU A 273 -9.11 -0.05 21.57
C GLU A 273 -10.50 0.58 21.36
N LEU A 274 -11.05 0.51 20.14
CA LEU A 274 -12.29 1.20 19.77
C LEU A 274 -13.53 0.31 19.81
N ASP A 275 -13.38 -1.02 19.91
CA ASP A 275 -14.43 -2.04 19.80
C ASP A 275 -15.27 -1.90 18.50
N ARG A 276 -14.60 -1.45 17.43
CA ARG A 276 -15.13 -1.31 16.06
C ARG A 276 -14.00 -1.18 15.03
N ASP A 277 -14.35 -1.28 13.75
CA ASP A 277 -13.43 -0.91 12.68
C ASP A 277 -13.00 0.57 12.79
N PRO A 278 -11.69 0.88 12.69
CA PRO A 278 -11.19 2.24 12.62
C PRO A 278 -11.47 2.85 11.25
N THR A 279 -11.80 4.14 11.23
CA THR A 279 -11.97 4.87 9.98
C THR A 279 -10.62 5.10 9.29
N MET A 280 -10.63 5.30 7.97
CA MET A 280 -9.43 5.68 7.19
C MET A 280 -8.74 6.96 7.72
N MET A 281 -9.51 7.79 8.44
CA MET A 281 -9.07 9.02 9.09
C MET A 281 -8.26 8.73 10.36
N GLU A 282 -8.81 7.90 11.25
CA GLU A 282 -8.16 7.46 12.49
C GLU A 282 -6.91 6.62 12.18
N LEU A 283 -7.02 5.70 11.22
CA LEU A 283 -5.87 4.98 10.66
C LEU A 283 -4.79 5.93 10.15
N ALA A 284 -5.14 6.99 9.42
CA ALA A 284 -4.16 7.93 8.89
C ALA A 284 -3.45 8.73 10.00
N MET A 285 -4.16 9.12 11.07
CA MET A 285 -3.57 9.84 12.21
C MET A 285 -2.60 8.97 12.99
N GLU A 286 -2.96 7.73 13.29
CA GLU A 286 -2.11 6.83 14.09
C GLU A 286 -1.00 6.17 13.25
N CYS A 287 -1.18 6.06 11.93
CA CYS A 287 -0.12 5.63 11.02
C CYS A 287 1.06 6.60 11.00
N ARG A 288 2.07 6.31 11.83
CA ARG A 288 3.42 6.93 11.81
C ARG A 288 4.20 6.51 10.56
N ILE A 289 3.67 6.88 9.40
CA ILE A 289 4.19 6.63 8.05
C ILE A 289 4.40 8.01 7.39
N PRO A 290 5.65 8.49 7.26
CA PRO A 290 5.95 9.83 6.74
C PRO A 290 5.38 10.13 5.34
N SER A 291 5.09 9.09 4.55
CA SER A 291 4.48 9.23 3.22
C SER A 291 2.97 9.51 3.27
N ILE A 292 2.29 9.23 4.37
CA ILE A 292 0.86 9.49 4.62
C ILE A 292 0.70 10.84 5.34
N LEU A 293 1.47 11.03 6.41
CA LEU A 293 1.45 12.20 7.30
C LEU A 293 2.84 12.36 7.91
N THR A 294 3.46 13.54 7.77
CA THR A 294 4.77 13.80 8.41
C THR A 294 4.61 14.01 9.91
N ASP A 295 5.67 13.80 10.67
CA ASP A 295 5.63 13.97 12.14
C ASP A 295 5.35 15.43 12.51
N GLN A 296 5.81 16.40 11.72
CA GLN A 296 5.44 17.81 11.86
C GLN A 296 3.93 18.06 11.65
N GLN A 297 3.29 17.38 10.70
CA GLN A 297 1.84 17.51 10.46
C GLN A 297 1.01 16.84 11.57
N ARG A 298 1.51 15.74 12.15
CA ARG A 298 0.90 15.08 13.32
C ARG A 298 1.09 15.91 14.60
N LEU A 299 2.27 16.49 14.83
CA LEU A 299 2.50 17.47 15.89
C LEU A 299 1.67 18.75 15.71
N GLN A 300 1.50 19.25 14.48
CA GLN A 300 0.62 20.39 14.21
C GLN A 300 -0.83 20.09 14.63
N TYR A 301 -1.31 18.85 14.43
CA TYR A 301 -2.63 18.43 14.92
C TYR A 301 -2.69 18.33 16.46
N GLN A 302 -1.66 17.75 17.09
CA GLN A 302 -1.60 17.57 18.54
C GLN A 302 -1.42 18.90 19.32
N LEU A 303 -0.70 19.88 18.75
CA LEU A 303 -0.43 21.20 19.33
C LEU A 303 -1.56 22.22 19.07
N TYR A 304 -2.65 21.83 18.41
CA TYR A 304 -3.77 22.69 18.01
C TYR A 304 -4.90 22.91 19.07
N PRO A 305 -4.59 23.05 20.37
CA PRO A 305 -5.47 23.80 21.28
C PRO A 305 -4.86 25.08 21.86
N ALA A 306 -3.61 25.44 21.54
CA ALA A 306 -2.87 26.47 22.30
C ALA A 306 -2.78 27.87 21.65
N GLN A 307 -2.38 27.99 20.38
CA GLN A 307 -1.95 29.28 19.80
C GLN A 307 -2.35 29.43 18.32
N LEU A 308 -3.18 30.44 18.04
CA LEU A 308 -3.43 31.02 16.72
C LEU A 308 -3.49 32.54 16.89
N GLU A 309 -2.83 33.29 16.01
CA GLU A 309 -2.73 34.75 16.15
C GLU A 309 -4.06 35.46 15.80
N PRO A 310 -4.33 36.64 16.40
CA PRO A 310 -5.62 37.34 16.22
C PRO A 310 -5.95 37.76 14.78
N ASP A 311 -4.98 37.80 13.87
CA ASP A 311 -5.13 38.40 12.53
C ASP A 311 -5.70 37.43 11.47
N CYS A 312 -5.98 36.17 11.82
CA CYS A 312 -6.62 35.19 10.92
C CYS A 312 -8.13 35.44 10.67
N VAL A 313 -8.62 36.67 10.81
CA VAL A 313 -10.05 37.05 10.66
C VAL A 313 -10.39 37.31 9.18
N GLY A 314 -10.23 36.28 8.35
CA GLY A 314 -10.52 36.33 6.91
C GLY A 314 -11.97 35.97 6.50
N ALA A 315 -12.73 35.31 7.39
CA ALA A 315 -14.01 34.66 7.03
C ALA A 315 -15.12 34.78 8.11
N TYR A 316 -15.02 35.75 9.02
CA TYR A 316 -16.06 35.99 10.03
C TYR A 316 -17.25 36.76 9.43
N ASP A 317 -18.43 36.13 9.33
CA ASP A 317 -19.68 36.82 8.98
C ASP A 317 -20.51 37.11 10.26
N PRO A 318 -20.58 38.37 10.72
CA PRO A 318 -21.36 38.74 11.91
C PRO A 318 -22.85 38.40 11.79
N TYR A 319 -23.41 38.32 10.57
CA TYR A 319 -24.82 38.00 10.38
C TYR A 319 -25.13 36.56 10.80
N MET A 320 -24.30 35.61 10.37
CA MET A 320 -24.50 34.17 10.59
C MET A 320 -24.23 33.76 12.05
N VAL A 321 -23.22 34.36 12.70
CA VAL A 321 -22.96 34.19 14.13
C VAL A 321 -24.15 34.71 14.96
N ASN A 322 -24.73 35.85 14.59
CA ASN A 322 -25.93 36.37 15.25
C ASN A 322 -27.19 35.55 14.93
N ALA A 323 -27.27 34.89 13.77
CA ALA A 323 -28.35 33.97 13.44
C ALA A 323 -28.33 32.71 14.33
N VAL A 324 -27.16 32.09 14.55
CA VAL A 324 -27.03 30.93 15.45
C VAL A 324 -27.26 31.31 16.91
N LYS A 325 -26.80 32.48 17.38
CA LYS A 325 -27.14 32.99 18.72
C LYS A 325 -28.66 33.13 18.90
N LYS A 326 -29.37 33.73 17.94
CA LYS A 326 -30.84 33.83 17.95
C LYS A 326 -31.54 32.46 17.86
N ALA A 327 -30.94 31.48 17.20
CA ALA A 327 -31.44 30.11 17.18
C ALA A 327 -31.27 29.42 18.55
N GLY A 328 -30.12 29.61 19.23
CA GLY A 328 -29.90 29.14 20.61
C GLY A 328 -30.79 29.84 21.65
N GLU A 329 -31.12 31.13 21.44
CA GLU A 329 -32.13 31.85 22.21
C GLU A 329 -33.54 31.26 22.00
N ARG A 330 -33.92 30.91 20.76
CA ARG A 330 -35.18 30.21 20.45
C ARG A 330 -35.25 28.83 21.10
N VAL A 331 -34.17 28.03 21.04
CA VAL A 331 -34.09 26.73 21.73
C VAL A 331 -34.27 26.92 23.25
N ARG A 332 -33.64 27.94 23.85
CA ARG A 332 -33.86 28.28 25.26
C ARG A 332 -35.31 28.68 25.57
N MET A 333 -35.96 29.47 24.72
CA MET A 333 -37.36 29.85 24.90
C MET A 333 -38.31 28.66 24.79
N VAL A 334 -38.12 27.76 23.82
CA VAL A 334 -38.97 26.57 23.66
C VAL A 334 -38.76 25.59 24.82
N LEU A 335 -37.52 25.37 25.26
CA LEU A 335 -37.24 24.52 26.43
C LEU A 335 -37.83 25.11 27.73
N ALA A 336 -37.76 26.43 27.92
CA ALA A 336 -38.31 27.12 29.09
C ALA A 336 -39.83 27.30 29.08
N ALA A 337 -40.51 27.02 27.96
CA ALA A 337 -41.97 27.00 27.87
C ALA A 337 -42.58 25.69 28.39
N GLU A 338 -41.78 24.62 28.51
CA GLU A 338 -42.16 23.28 28.97
C GLU A 338 -43.37 22.63 28.25
N ASP A 339 -43.73 23.13 27.07
CA ASP A 339 -44.87 22.67 26.26
C ASP A 339 -44.63 21.26 25.69
N THR A 340 -45.07 20.24 26.43
CA THR A 340 -44.90 18.82 26.07
C THR A 340 -45.74 18.37 24.87
N GLU A 341 -46.78 19.13 24.47
CA GLU A 341 -47.64 18.78 23.33
C GLU A 341 -47.08 19.31 22.00
N SER A 342 -46.19 20.30 22.04
CA SER A 342 -45.53 20.85 20.85
C SER A 342 -44.55 19.87 20.19
N PRO A 343 -44.68 19.56 18.88
CA PRO A 343 -43.74 18.69 18.17
C PRO A 343 -42.34 19.32 18.08
N VAL A 344 -42.25 20.65 18.15
CA VAL A 344 -41.00 21.41 18.18
C VAL A 344 -40.21 21.11 19.45
N TYR A 345 -40.89 21.15 20.61
CA TYR A 345 -40.29 20.85 21.92
C TYR A 345 -39.85 19.39 22.00
N GLN A 346 -40.71 18.45 21.57
CA GLN A 346 -40.39 17.02 21.53
C GLN A 346 -39.11 16.77 20.69
N ARG A 347 -39.04 17.35 19.48
CA ARG A 347 -37.87 17.17 18.59
C ARG A 347 -36.59 17.81 19.13
N ILE A 348 -36.66 18.99 19.74
CA ILE A 348 -35.51 19.57 20.45
C ILE A 348 -35.01 18.62 21.55
N LYS A 349 -35.92 18.02 22.32
CA LYS A 349 -35.61 17.14 23.45
C LYS A 349 -35.00 15.81 23.01
N GLU A 350 -35.46 15.24 21.88
CA GLU A 350 -34.81 14.12 21.19
C GLU A 350 -33.36 14.46 20.81
N THR A 351 -33.15 15.60 20.13
CA THR A 351 -31.81 16.05 19.70
C THR A 351 -30.90 16.33 20.90
N GLN A 352 -31.43 16.90 21.98
CA GLN A 352 -30.69 17.13 23.23
C GLN A 352 -30.23 15.81 23.85
N ALA A 353 -31.10 14.80 23.95
CA ALA A 353 -30.75 13.49 24.50
C ALA A 353 -29.73 12.74 23.62
N TYR A 354 -29.88 12.83 22.28
CA TYR A 354 -28.91 12.30 21.32
C TYR A 354 -27.53 12.94 21.49
N LEU A 355 -27.46 14.27 21.51
CA LEU A 355 -26.20 15.01 21.68
C LEU A 355 -25.56 14.77 23.04
N GLN A 356 -26.33 14.72 24.12
CA GLN A 356 -25.82 14.43 25.46
C GLN A 356 -25.19 13.03 25.54
N ARG A 357 -25.77 12.03 24.85
CA ARG A 357 -25.20 10.68 24.74
C ARG A 357 -23.92 10.63 23.90
N TRP A 358 -23.79 11.49 22.88
CA TRP A 358 -22.62 11.54 22.01
C TRP A 358 -21.46 12.35 22.60
N LEU A 359 -21.73 13.56 23.10
CA LEU A 359 -20.74 14.52 23.60
C LEU A 359 -20.20 14.21 25.00
N ARG A 360 -20.93 13.42 25.80
CA ARG A 360 -20.63 13.12 27.22
C ARG A 360 -20.62 14.35 28.16
N TYR A 361 -21.05 15.52 27.67
CA TYR A 361 -21.35 16.73 28.46
C TYR A 361 -22.76 17.26 28.11
N GLN A 362 -23.28 18.22 28.87
CA GLN A 362 -24.58 18.81 28.62
C GLN A 362 -24.53 19.75 27.38
N PRO A 363 -25.21 19.42 26.26
CA PRO A 363 -25.09 20.17 25.02
C PRO A 363 -25.64 21.59 25.15
N LYS A 364 -24.99 22.55 24.49
CA LYS A 364 -25.38 23.96 24.49
C LYS A 364 -26.61 24.19 23.62
N PRO A 365 -27.46 25.19 23.92
CA PRO A 365 -28.62 25.54 23.08
C PRO A 365 -28.28 25.80 21.61
N GLU A 366 -27.10 26.35 21.34
CA GLU A 366 -26.59 26.64 20.01
C GLU A 366 -26.18 25.36 19.24
N GLU A 367 -25.68 24.34 19.94
CA GLU A 367 -25.33 23.03 19.37
C GLU A 367 -26.62 22.27 18.99
N ILE A 368 -27.61 22.27 19.89
CA ILE A 368 -28.95 21.69 19.65
C ILE A 368 -29.66 22.40 18.49
N ALA A 369 -29.52 23.72 18.36
CA ALA A 369 -30.14 24.52 17.29
C ALA A 369 -29.64 24.17 15.88
N LEU A 370 -28.39 23.71 15.75
CA LEU A 370 -27.83 23.26 14.46
C LEU A 370 -28.41 21.90 14.08
N GLU A 371 -28.33 20.92 14.99
CA GLU A 371 -28.64 19.50 14.76
C GLU A 371 -30.14 19.16 14.80
N CYS A 372 -31.01 20.03 15.32
CA CYS A 372 -32.45 19.74 15.43
C CYS A 372 -33.19 19.61 14.08
N HIS A 373 -32.58 20.08 12.99
CA HIS A 373 -33.14 20.12 11.63
C HIS A 373 -34.50 20.85 11.46
N LEU A 374 -34.91 21.68 12.42
CA LEU A 374 -36.17 22.43 12.37
C LEU A 374 -36.02 23.80 11.66
N PRO A 375 -36.84 24.11 10.64
CA PRO A 375 -36.76 25.37 9.89
C PRO A 375 -37.24 26.60 10.69
N GLU A 376 -38.04 26.38 11.72
CA GLU A 376 -38.56 27.41 12.63
C GLU A 376 -37.48 27.95 13.58
N ILE A 377 -36.52 27.10 13.95
CA ILE A 377 -35.39 27.45 14.83
C ILE A 377 -34.29 28.10 13.99
N LEU A 378 -33.90 27.44 12.89
CA LEU A 378 -32.87 27.90 11.96
C LEU A 378 -33.37 27.69 10.51
N SER A 379 -33.51 28.77 9.76
CA SER A 379 -34.10 28.70 8.41
C SER A 379 -33.21 27.93 7.43
N GLU A 380 -33.83 27.24 6.47
CA GLU A 380 -33.14 26.27 5.64
C GLU A 380 -32.06 26.89 4.73
N GLN A 381 -32.24 28.15 4.31
CA GLN A 381 -31.20 28.90 3.58
C GLN A 381 -29.96 29.18 4.45
N ILE A 382 -30.14 29.37 5.76
CA ILE A 382 -29.04 29.55 6.72
C ILE A 382 -28.40 28.19 7.02
N ARG A 383 -29.19 27.12 7.19
CA ARG A 383 -28.69 25.74 7.34
C ARG A 383 -27.81 25.32 6.17
N ILE A 384 -28.31 25.44 4.93
CA ILE A 384 -27.57 25.11 3.72
C ILE A 384 -26.27 25.94 3.64
N ARG A 385 -26.31 27.24 3.96
CA ARG A 385 -25.09 28.07 4.00
C ARG A 385 -24.07 27.57 5.02
N LEU A 386 -24.48 27.20 6.23
CA LEU A 386 -23.59 26.63 7.24
C LEU A 386 -23.04 25.26 6.87
N GLN A 387 -23.83 24.41 6.19
CA GLN A 387 -23.36 23.13 5.66
C GLN A 387 -22.36 23.30 4.50
N THR A 388 -22.56 24.30 3.63
CA THR A 388 -21.63 24.60 2.53
C THR A 388 -20.38 25.37 2.96
N ASN A 389 -20.44 26.12 4.07
CA ASN A 389 -19.30 26.86 4.63
C ASN A 389 -19.39 26.99 6.16
N PRO A 390 -18.95 25.96 6.92
CA PRO A 390 -19.04 25.94 8.39
C PRO A 390 -18.01 26.84 9.09
N ALA A 391 -16.97 27.31 8.39
CA ALA A 391 -15.90 28.14 8.97
C ALA A 391 -16.39 29.52 9.48
N ILE A 392 -17.62 29.90 9.12
CA ILE A 392 -18.25 31.18 9.44
C ILE A 392 -18.53 31.37 10.94
N LEU A 393 -18.75 30.29 11.71
CA LEU A 393 -19.32 30.41 13.06
C LEU A 393 -18.33 30.76 14.17
N ASN A 394 -17.09 30.27 14.09
CA ASN A 394 -16.03 30.60 15.05
C ASN A 394 -14.64 30.20 14.50
N PRO A 395 -13.68 31.13 14.33
CA PRO A 395 -12.29 30.78 13.98
C PRO A 395 -11.56 29.99 15.07
N GLN A 396 -12.11 29.91 16.29
CA GLN A 396 -11.64 29.04 17.39
C GLN A 396 -12.42 27.72 17.49
N SER A 397 -13.18 27.31 16.45
CA SER A 397 -13.76 25.98 16.38
C SER A 397 -12.75 24.98 15.82
N HIS A 398 -12.42 23.94 16.57
CA HIS A 398 -11.49 22.87 16.15
C HIS A 398 -11.91 22.08 14.89
N LEU A 399 -13.12 22.31 14.36
CA LEU A 399 -13.73 21.43 13.36
C LEU A 399 -13.23 21.63 11.93
N TYR A 400 -12.88 22.84 11.49
CA TYR A 400 -12.59 23.11 10.06
C TYR A 400 -11.58 24.23 9.79
N ASP A 401 -10.27 23.90 9.84
CA ASP A 401 -9.36 24.44 8.83
C ASP A 401 -9.54 23.67 7.52
N SER A 402 -9.80 24.40 6.44
CA SER A 402 -9.91 23.85 5.08
C SER A 402 -8.60 23.21 4.59
N SER A 403 -7.44 23.71 5.03
CA SER A 403 -6.13 23.17 4.62
C SER A 403 -5.87 21.83 5.32
N MET A 404 -6.07 21.78 6.64
CA MET A 404 -5.92 20.55 7.43
C MET A 404 -6.95 19.49 7.04
N ARG A 405 -8.20 19.88 6.72
CA ARG A 405 -9.21 18.95 6.18
C ARG A 405 -8.73 18.31 4.87
N GLN A 406 -8.24 19.11 3.92
CA GLN A 406 -7.72 18.58 2.65
C GLN A 406 -6.48 17.70 2.85
N LEU A 407 -5.62 18.03 3.80
CA LEU A 407 -4.45 17.25 4.17
C LEU A 407 -4.86 15.87 4.71
N LEU A 408 -5.82 15.84 5.63
CA LEU A 408 -6.35 14.62 6.23
C LEU A 408 -7.18 13.78 5.25
N GLU A 409 -7.97 14.40 4.36
CA GLU A 409 -8.65 13.70 3.26
C GLU A 409 -7.65 13.08 2.27
N ARG A 410 -6.53 13.74 1.96
CA ARG A 410 -5.43 13.15 1.17
C ARG A 410 -4.77 11.98 1.90
N ALA A 411 -4.54 12.10 3.20
CA ALA A 411 -3.97 11.03 4.02
C ALA A 411 -4.90 9.79 4.08
N ALA A 412 -6.20 10.00 4.31
CA ALA A 412 -7.23 8.95 4.30
C ALA A 412 -7.42 8.32 2.91
N ASN A 413 -7.33 9.10 1.83
CA ASN A 413 -7.31 8.57 0.46
C ASN A 413 -6.07 7.69 0.23
N LYS A 414 -4.90 8.11 0.73
CA LYS A 414 -3.67 7.30 0.63
C LYS A 414 -3.73 6.01 1.45
N VAL A 415 -4.31 6.03 2.66
CA VAL A 415 -4.66 4.82 3.43
C VAL A 415 -5.56 3.88 2.61
N ARG A 416 -6.62 4.42 1.98
CA ARG A 416 -7.51 3.64 1.11
C ARG A 416 -6.79 3.04 -0.09
N ASP A 417 -5.88 3.77 -0.72
CA ASP A 417 -5.13 3.28 -1.89
C ASP A 417 -4.05 2.24 -1.50
N ILE A 418 -3.46 2.35 -0.30
CA ILE A 418 -2.61 1.29 0.29
C ILE A 418 -3.46 0.03 0.57
N GLN A 419 -4.66 0.16 1.12
CA GLN A 419 -5.56 -0.97 1.34
C GLN A 419 -6.01 -1.63 0.03
N LYS A 420 -6.32 -0.86 -1.03
CA LYS A 420 -6.57 -1.42 -2.37
C LYS A 420 -5.37 -2.20 -2.90
N ALA A 421 -4.16 -1.67 -2.75
CA ALA A 421 -2.93 -2.37 -3.14
C ALA A 421 -2.66 -3.62 -2.30
N ALA A 422 -3.19 -3.70 -1.07
CA ALA A 422 -3.11 -4.87 -0.22
C ALA A 422 -4.08 -6.00 -0.60
N GLN A 423 -5.14 -5.72 -1.39
CA GLN A 423 -6.07 -6.75 -1.87
C GLN A 423 -5.38 -7.75 -2.80
N GLU A 424 -5.78 -9.02 -2.69
CA GLU A 424 -5.24 -10.11 -3.51
C GLU A 424 -6.28 -10.52 -4.58
N PRO A 425 -5.84 -10.88 -5.80
CA PRO A 425 -6.75 -11.23 -6.89
C PRO A 425 -7.43 -12.59 -6.63
N VAL A 426 -8.76 -12.62 -6.77
CA VAL A 426 -9.58 -13.85 -6.68
C VAL A 426 -9.42 -14.68 -7.96
N SER A 427 -9.48 -16.00 -7.84
CA SER A 427 -9.44 -16.91 -9.00
C SER A 427 -10.72 -16.81 -9.82
N LEU A 428 -10.60 -16.78 -11.15
CA LEU A 428 -11.76 -16.89 -12.04
C LEU A 428 -12.44 -18.27 -11.95
N ALA A 429 -11.69 -19.30 -11.54
CA ALA A 429 -12.20 -20.64 -11.29
C ALA A 429 -12.79 -20.82 -9.88
N THR A 430 -12.94 -19.75 -9.08
CA THR A 430 -13.72 -19.81 -7.84
C THR A 430 -15.20 -20.04 -8.20
N PRO A 431 -15.86 -21.09 -7.66
CA PRO A 431 -17.27 -21.36 -7.95
C PRO A 431 -18.18 -20.29 -7.32
N VAL A 432 -19.30 -19.99 -7.99
CA VAL A 432 -20.23 -18.93 -7.60
C VAL A 432 -21.65 -19.49 -7.48
N GLY A 433 -22.11 -19.70 -6.25
CA GLY A 433 -23.46 -20.17 -5.94
C GLY A 433 -23.45 -21.43 -5.06
N GLN A 434 -24.52 -22.21 -5.15
CA GLN A 434 -24.65 -23.55 -4.56
C GLN A 434 -24.57 -24.67 -5.61
N GLU A 435 -24.56 -24.30 -6.89
CA GLU A 435 -24.44 -25.21 -8.03
C GLU A 435 -22.98 -25.16 -8.51
N GLU A 436 -22.30 -26.31 -8.54
CA GLU A 436 -20.84 -26.39 -8.80
C GLU A 436 -20.47 -26.09 -10.27
N ASP A 437 -21.46 -25.96 -11.15
CA ASP A 437 -21.30 -25.76 -12.60
C ASP A 437 -20.94 -24.32 -13.03
N SER A 438 -21.02 -23.32 -12.13
CA SER A 438 -20.81 -21.89 -12.45
C SER A 438 -19.55 -21.31 -11.78
N SER A 439 -18.64 -20.71 -12.57
CA SER A 439 -17.42 -20.07 -12.08
C SER A 439 -17.51 -18.53 -12.13
N LEU A 440 -16.67 -17.85 -11.34
CA LEU A 440 -16.58 -16.38 -11.34
C LEU A 440 -16.21 -15.81 -12.72
N GLY A 441 -15.43 -16.54 -13.51
CA GLY A 441 -15.02 -16.15 -14.86
C GLY A 441 -16.18 -16.04 -15.85
N ASP A 442 -17.23 -16.85 -15.69
CA ASP A 442 -18.37 -16.90 -16.60
C ASP A 442 -19.25 -15.64 -16.54
N PHE A 443 -19.11 -14.84 -15.47
CA PHE A 443 -19.82 -13.58 -15.25
C PHE A 443 -19.05 -12.33 -15.70
N ILE A 444 -17.84 -12.47 -16.26
CA ILE A 444 -17.01 -11.32 -16.66
C ILE A 444 -17.21 -10.99 -18.14
N GLU A 445 -17.79 -9.81 -18.42
CA GLU A 445 -18.02 -9.31 -19.77
C GLU A 445 -16.70 -8.91 -20.49
N ASP A 446 -16.56 -9.30 -21.77
CA ASP A 446 -15.51 -8.75 -22.63
C ASP A 446 -15.93 -7.39 -23.20
N SER A 447 -15.65 -6.34 -22.43
CA SER A 447 -15.83 -4.93 -22.82
C SER A 447 -15.05 -4.48 -24.06
N LYS A 448 -14.25 -5.34 -24.70
CA LYS A 448 -13.57 -5.08 -26.00
C LYS A 448 -14.23 -5.79 -27.18
N ALA A 449 -15.14 -6.73 -26.95
CA ALA A 449 -15.87 -7.39 -28.02
C ALA A 449 -16.89 -6.43 -28.65
N GLU A 450 -16.79 -6.18 -29.95
CA GLU A 450 -17.80 -5.41 -30.68
C GLU A 450 -19.07 -6.27 -30.79
N ALA A 451 -20.19 -5.81 -30.22
CA ALA A 451 -21.45 -6.54 -30.25
C ALA A 451 -21.91 -6.76 -31.71
N PRO A 452 -22.57 -7.89 -32.05
CA PRO A 452 -23.00 -8.16 -33.43
C PRO A 452 -23.95 -7.09 -34.00
N SER A 453 -24.75 -6.44 -33.14
CA SER A 453 -25.55 -5.26 -33.46
C SER A 453 -24.72 -4.08 -33.94
N ASP A 454 -23.59 -3.85 -33.27
CA ASP A 454 -22.76 -2.66 -33.40
C ASP A 454 -21.83 -2.83 -34.58
N ALA A 455 -21.27 -4.04 -34.76
CA ALA A 455 -20.55 -4.45 -35.96
C ALA A 455 -21.44 -4.36 -37.22
N ALA A 456 -22.70 -4.82 -37.15
CA ALA A 456 -23.66 -4.68 -38.24
C ALA A 456 -23.99 -3.20 -38.52
N THR A 457 -24.23 -2.40 -37.48
CA THR A 457 -24.49 -0.96 -37.60
C THR A 457 -23.29 -0.22 -38.19
N ASN A 458 -22.07 -0.57 -37.77
CA ASN A 458 -20.82 -0.04 -38.32
C ASN A 458 -20.60 -0.45 -39.77
N GLN A 459 -21.02 -1.65 -40.18
CA GLN A 459 -20.98 -2.10 -41.57
C GLN A 459 -22.00 -1.34 -42.43
N MET A 460 -23.27 -1.25 -42.00
CA MET A 460 -24.31 -0.47 -42.67
C MET A 460 -23.93 1.02 -42.77
N ARG A 461 -23.28 1.57 -41.74
CA ARG A 461 -22.75 2.95 -41.74
C ARG A 461 -21.66 3.15 -42.79
N LYS A 462 -20.72 2.21 -42.95
CA LYS A 462 -19.69 2.25 -44.02
C LYS A 462 -20.34 2.24 -45.41
N GLU A 463 -21.31 1.36 -45.62
CA GLU A 463 -22.04 1.23 -46.89
C GLU A 463 -22.90 2.47 -47.20
N ALA A 464 -23.57 3.04 -46.20
CA ALA A 464 -24.34 4.27 -46.33
C ALA A 464 -23.45 5.48 -46.68
N VAL A 465 -22.25 5.56 -46.09
CA VAL A 465 -21.25 6.58 -46.44
C VAL A 465 -20.79 6.41 -47.89
N GLU A 466 -20.46 5.20 -48.34
CA GLU A 466 -20.03 4.94 -49.73
C GLU A 466 -21.13 5.30 -50.75
N GLN A 467 -22.38 4.88 -50.52
CA GLN A 467 -23.55 5.24 -51.35
C GLN A 467 -23.81 6.75 -51.46
N VAL A 468 -23.38 7.53 -50.47
CA VAL A 468 -23.51 9.00 -50.44
C VAL A 468 -22.29 9.67 -51.09
N LEU A 469 -21.10 9.09 -50.94
CA LEU A 469 -19.88 9.51 -51.61
C LEU A 469 -19.94 9.30 -53.13
N ASP A 470 -20.64 8.27 -53.62
CA ASP A 470 -20.88 8.02 -55.05
C ASP A 470 -21.73 9.09 -55.75
N GLN A 471 -22.39 9.99 -55.01
CA GLN A 471 -23.12 11.13 -55.58
C GLN A 471 -22.24 12.39 -55.72
N LEU A 472 -20.96 12.31 -55.37
CA LEU A 472 -19.95 13.33 -55.65
C LEU A 472 -19.27 13.08 -57.00
N ASN A 473 -18.67 14.12 -57.57
CA ASN A 473 -17.78 13.93 -58.73
C ASN A 473 -16.54 13.12 -58.29
N GLU A 474 -15.96 12.29 -59.16
CA GLU A 474 -14.81 11.42 -58.84
C GLU A 474 -13.67 12.14 -58.09
N ARG A 475 -13.25 13.32 -58.56
CA ARG A 475 -12.21 14.15 -57.92
C ARG A 475 -12.64 14.74 -56.56
N GLU A 476 -13.95 14.95 -56.34
CA GLU A 476 -14.48 15.35 -55.03
C GLU A 476 -14.55 14.13 -54.08
N ARG A 477 -14.96 12.96 -54.58
CA ARG A 477 -15.02 11.69 -53.83
C ARG A 477 -13.62 11.28 -53.34
N LEU A 478 -12.65 11.22 -54.24
CA LEU A 478 -11.27 10.83 -53.91
C LEU A 478 -10.60 11.79 -52.93
N VAL A 479 -10.80 13.12 -53.06
CA VAL A 479 -10.29 14.10 -52.09
C VAL A 479 -10.85 13.84 -50.69
N ILE A 480 -12.17 13.57 -50.55
CA ILE A 480 -12.77 13.24 -49.26
C ILE A 480 -12.25 11.90 -48.73
N LYS A 481 -12.19 10.84 -49.54
CA LYS A 481 -11.67 9.53 -49.12
C LYS A 481 -10.23 9.62 -48.61
N LEU A 482 -9.33 10.22 -49.38
CA LEU A 482 -7.92 10.39 -49.00
C LEU A 482 -7.76 11.30 -47.76
N ARG A 483 -8.55 12.37 -47.67
CA ARG A 483 -8.48 13.33 -46.54
C ARG A 483 -8.89 12.69 -45.21
N TYR A 484 -9.93 11.88 -45.20
CA TYR A 484 -10.49 11.27 -43.98
C TYR A 484 -10.06 9.81 -43.73
N GLY A 485 -9.24 9.22 -44.60
CA GLY A 485 -8.72 7.85 -44.44
C GLY A 485 -9.75 6.75 -44.74
N LEU A 486 -10.73 7.04 -45.60
CA LEU A 486 -11.80 6.10 -45.97
C LEU A 486 -11.32 5.09 -47.01
N HIS A 487 -12.00 3.93 -47.09
CA HIS A 487 -11.61 2.85 -47.98
C HIS A 487 -11.66 3.23 -49.47
N LEU A 488 -10.56 3.00 -50.19
CA LEU A 488 -10.49 3.16 -51.64
C LEU A 488 -10.75 1.82 -52.33
N THR A 489 -11.66 1.82 -53.30
CA THR A 489 -11.94 0.67 -54.17
C THR A 489 -10.77 0.41 -55.13
N ASP A 490 -10.65 -0.81 -55.68
CA ASP A 490 -9.48 -1.17 -56.48
C ASP A 490 -9.34 -0.33 -57.75
N LYS A 491 -10.47 0.03 -58.39
CA LYS A 491 -10.49 0.99 -59.51
C LYS A 491 -9.96 2.37 -59.12
N GLU A 492 -10.25 2.84 -57.91
CA GLU A 492 -9.70 4.10 -57.40
C GLU A 492 -8.20 3.99 -57.11
N ARG A 493 -7.70 2.82 -56.72
CA ARG A 493 -6.27 2.55 -56.56
C ARG A 493 -5.55 2.52 -57.92
N GLU A 494 -6.13 1.88 -58.93
CA GLU A 494 -5.65 1.89 -60.33
C GLU A 494 -5.60 3.32 -60.89
N MET A 495 -6.66 4.11 -60.71
CA MET A 495 -6.69 5.52 -61.15
C MET A 495 -5.64 6.39 -60.44
N LEU A 496 -5.31 6.09 -59.18
CA LEU A 496 -4.22 6.78 -58.46
C LEU A 496 -2.83 6.35 -58.94
N GLN A 497 -2.65 5.09 -59.37
CA GLN A 497 -1.40 4.60 -59.97
C GLN A 497 -1.18 5.14 -61.40
N ALA A 498 -2.25 5.50 -62.11
CA ALA A 498 -2.22 6.05 -63.47
C ALA A 498 -1.90 7.58 -63.54
N LEU A 499 -1.79 8.27 -62.41
CA LEU A 499 -1.38 9.68 -62.37
C LEU A 499 0.14 9.81 -62.62
N PRO A 500 0.60 10.86 -63.35
CA PRO A 500 2.00 10.97 -63.80
C PRO A 500 3.03 11.22 -62.67
N SER A 501 2.58 11.59 -61.48
CA SER A 501 3.43 11.93 -60.32
C SER A 501 3.91 10.70 -59.55
N GLN A 502 4.68 9.81 -60.20
CA GLN A 502 5.12 8.53 -59.60
C GLN A 502 6.22 8.65 -58.52
N GLU A 503 6.80 9.83 -58.29
CA GLU A 503 7.90 10.01 -57.35
C GLU A 503 7.45 10.15 -55.87
N LYS A 504 7.66 9.07 -55.12
CA LYS A 504 8.15 9.10 -53.72
C LYS A 504 7.34 9.89 -52.69
N TYR A 505 6.16 9.38 -52.32
CA TYR A 505 5.85 9.26 -50.89
C TYR A 505 5.46 7.82 -50.56
N LYS A 506 5.87 7.36 -49.37
CA LYS A 506 5.59 6.02 -48.85
C LYS A 506 4.16 5.97 -48.30
N PHE A 507 3.19 6.14 -49.19
CA PHE A 507 1.76 6.23 -48.85
C PHE A 507 1.26 4.93 -48.22
N GLN A 508 1.14 4.92 -46.88
CA GLN A 508 0.41 3.88 -46.17
C GLN A 508 -1.09 4.12 -46.38
N ILE A 509 -1.64 3.52 -47.44
CA ILE A 509 -3.07 3.49 -47.77
C ILE A 509 -3.84 2.57 -46.77
N GLU A 510 -3.11 1.85 -45.92
CA GLU A 510 -3.61 0.96 -44.88
C GLU A 510 -4.28 1.71 -43.71
N GLY A 511 -5.55 1.40 -43.45
CA GLY A 511 -6.12 1.43 -42.10
C GLY A 511 -6.38 2.81 -41.47
N GLY A 512 -7.18 3.67 -42.10
CA GLY A 512 -7.91 4.73 -41.38
C GLY A 512 -7.11 5.98 -40.98
N ARG A 513 -5.92 6.21 -41.55
CA ARG A 513 -5.16 7.45 -41.33
C ARG A 513 -5.61 8.58 -42.25
N HIS A 514 -5.76 9.78 -41.68
CA HIS A 514 -6.13 10.99 -42.40
C HIS A 514 -4.91 11.66 -43.05
N ASN A 515 -4.94 11.91 -44.37
CA ASN A 515 -3.87 12.63 -45.06
C ASN A 515 -4.02 14.15 -44.89
N THR A 516 -2.92 14.91 -44.96
CA THR A 516 -3.01 16.39 -44.90
C THR A 516 -3.49 16.97 -46.23
N LEU A 517 -3.97 18.23 -46.21
CA LEU A 517 -4.33 18.97 -47.43
C LEU A 517 -3.14 19.22 -48.36
N GLU A 518 -1.91 19.12 -47.86
CA GLU A 518 -0.69 19.27 -48.65
C GLU A 518 -0.31 17.94 -49.32
N ASP A 519 -0.48 16.81 -48.63
CA ASP A 519 -0.23 15.48 -49.20
C ASP A 519 -1.27 15.13 -50.28
N VAL A 520 -2.56 15.43 -50.02
CA VAL A 520 -3.61 15.32 -51.04
C VAL A 520 -3.39 16.30 -52.19
N GLY A 521 -2.74 17.45 -51.95
CA GLY A 521 -2.35 18.40 -53.00
C GLY A 521 -1.33 17.81 -53.97
N LYS A 522 -0.27 17.18 -53.44
CA LYS A 522 0.77 16.49 -54.22
C LYS A 522 0.19 15.37 -55.08
N ILE A 523 -0.77 14.60 -54.56
CA ILE A 523 -1.42 13.48 -55.29
C ILE A 523 -2.14 13.97 -56.56
N PHE A 524 -2.80 15.12 -56.52
CA PHE A 524 -3.59 15.63 -57.65
C PHE A 524 -2.87 16.68 -58.52
N ASP A 525 -1.59 16.96 -58.23
CA ASP A 525 -0.81 18.08 -58.78
C ASP A 525 -1.55 19.43 -58.66
N VAL A 526 -1.97 19.78 -57.44
CA VAL A 526 -2.65 21.06 -57.17
C VAL A 526 -2.29 21.64 -55.80
N THR A 527 -2.38 22.96 -55.68
CA THR A 527 -2.10 23.66 -54.42
C THR A 527 -3.06 23.22 -53.29
N ARG A 528 -2.54 23.20 -52.06
CA ARG A 528 -3.29 22.96 -50.81
C ARG A 528 -4.63 23.70 -50.76
N GLU A 529 -4.63 24.99 -51.13
CA GLU A 529 -5.83 25.82 -51.13
C GLU A 529 -6.87 25.34 -52.15
N ARG A 530 -6.44 24.81 -53.30
CA ARG A 530 -7.35 24.22 -54.27
C ARG A 530 -7.96 22.91 -53.79
N ILE A 531 -7.22 22.09 -53.04
CA ILE A 531 -7.80 20.92 -52.35
C ILE A 531 -8.82 21.35 -51.31
N ARG A 532 -8.52 22.37 -50.49
CA ARG A 532 -9.46 22.93 -49.51
C ARG A 532 -10.75 23.44 -50.16
N GLN A 533 -10.67 24.08 -51.33
CA GLN A 533 -11.85 24.48 -52.10
C GLN A 533 -12.69 23.28 -52.57
N ILE A 534 -12.05 22.17 -52.95
CA ILE A 534 -12.74 20.94 -53.36
C ILE A 534 -13.39 20.25 -52.14
N GLU A 535 -12.67 20.14 -51.03
CA GLU A 535 -13.16 19.64 -49.73
C GLU A 535 -14.40 20.42 -49.26
N VAL A 536 -14.33 21.76 -49.19
CA VAL A 536 -15.46 22.62 -48.77
C VAL A 536 -16.65 22.50 -49.74
N LYS A 537 -16.41 22.38 -51.05
CA LYS A 537 -17.47 22.19 -52.05
C LYS A 537 -18.15 20.81 -51.90
N ALA A 538 -17.37 19.75 -51.69
CA ALA A 538 -17.87 18.40 -51.45
C ALA A 538 -18.69 18.33 -50.15
N LEU A 539 -18.16 18.84 -49.04
CA LEU A 539 -18.88 18.92 -47.76
C LEU A 539 -20.17 19.75 -47.86
N ARG A 540 -20.19 20.82 -48.68
CA ARG A 540 -21.42 21.59 -48.95
C ARG A 540 -22.46 20.81 -49.76
N LYS A 541 -22.04 19.94 -50.68
CA LYS A 541 -22.95 18.99 -51.36
C LYS A 541 -23.50 17.96 -50.37
N LEU A 542 -22.62 17.30 -49.60
CA LEU A 542 -22.99 16.27 -48.62
C LEU A 542 -23.98 16.78 -47.55
N ARG A 543 -23.84 18.04 -47.13
CA ARG A 543 -24.75 18.72 -46.18
C ARG A 543 -26.16 18.99 -46.75
N HIS A 544 -26.40 18.77 -48.04
CA HIS A 544 -27.73 18.94 -48.62
C HIS A 544 -28.72 17.90 -48.04
N PRO A 545 -29.94 18.28 -47.61
CA PRO A 545 -30.81 17.40 -46.80
C PRO A 545 -31.19 16.08 -47.47
N LYS A 546 -31.24 16.00 -48.81
CA LYS A 546 -31.47 14.73 -49.53
C LYS A 546 -30.34 13.70 -49.36
N LEU A 547 -29.10 14.15 -49.14
CA LEU A 547 -27.95 13.29 -48.87
C LEU A 547 -27.78 13.08 -47.35
N GLY A 548 -27.76 14.18 -46.59
CA GLY A 548 -27.56 14.15 -45.15
C GLY A 548 -28.59 13.28 -44.39
N LYS A 549 -29.83 13.15 -44.88
CA LYS A 549 -30.84 12.29 -44.22
C LYS A 549 -30.37 10.83 -44.12
N LYS A 550 -29.73 10.26 -45.15
CA LYS A 550 -29.22 8.86 -45.11
C LYS A 550 -28.14 8.61 -44.06
N LEU A 551 -27.45 9.65 -43.60
CA LEU A 551 -26.34 9.54 -42.65
C LEU A 551 -26.71 10.08 -41.26
N ARG A 552 -27.86 10.75 -41.13
CA ARG A 552 -28.32 11.32 -39.85
C ARG A 552 -28.67 10.22 -38.84
N ASP A 553 -29.20 9.11 -39.34
CA ASP A 553 -29.66 7.96 -38.55
C ASP A 553 -28.48 7.10 -38.00
N TYR A 554 -27.23 7.58 -38.17
CA TYR A 554 -25.98 7.00 -37.67
C TYR A 554 -25.11 8.02 -36.90
N LEU A 555 -25.72 9.08 -36.36
CA LEU A 555 -25.09 10.12 -35.52
C LEU A 555 -25.38 9.97 -34.03
N GLU A 556 -26.28 9.04 -33.68
CA GLU A 556 -26.49 8.48 -32.35
C GLU A 556 -25.63 7.21 -32.25
#